data_AF-A0A5C8L4D0-F1
#
_entry.id   AF-A0A5C8L4D0-F1
#
_cell.length_a   1.000
_cell.length_b   1.000
_cell.length_c   1.000
_cell.angle_alpha   90.00
_cell.angle_beta   90.00
_cell.angle_gamma   90.00
#
_symmetry.space_group_name_H-M   'P 1'
#
loop_
_entity.id
_entity.type
_entity.pdbx_description
1 polymer ?
#
loop_
_entity_poly.entity_id
_entity_poly.type
_entity_poly.pdbx_seq_one_letter_code
_entity_poly.pdbx_strand_id
1 'polypeptide(L)' 'MTKRTNKTTLMRGVRYLAFALPLAFIGPSVIYSAFNNQENDFYIPVLLLGILACAGSVFLMFRGILTMVKALFDE' A
#
# COMPACT_ATOMS: atom_id res chain seq x y z
N MET A 1 31.83 -0.26 16.07
CA MET A 1 31.53 -0.89 14.76
C MET A 1 30.52 0.00 14.05
N THR A 2 30.85 0.54 12.88
CA THR A 2 29.92 1.37 12.11
C THR A 2 28.81 0.46 11.57
N LYS A 3 27.56 0.60 12.06
CA LYS A 3 26.40 -0.10 11.45
C LYS A 3 26.33 0.32 9.97
N ARG A 4 26.45 -0.64 9.06
CA ARG A 4 26.41 -0.41 7.62
C ARG A 4 25.01 -0.77 7.15
N THR A 5 24.20 0.23 6.82
CA THR A 5 22.85 0.03 6.26
C THR A 5 22.82 -1.06 5.19
N ASN A 6 21.93 -2.05 5.37
CA ASN A 6 21.72 -3.09 4.38
C ASN A 6 20.92 -2.55 3.18
N LYS A 7 21.65 -2.09 2.15
CA LYS A 7 21.06 -1.48 0.93
C LYS A 7 20.05 -2.39 0.22
N THR A 8 20.24 -3.70 0.26
CA THR A 8 19.34 -4.68 -0.39
C THR A 8 17.99 -4.71 0.32
N THR A 9 17.99 -4.79 1.65
CA THR A 9 16.76 -4.76 2.46
C THR A 9 16.10 -3.39 2.37
N LEU A 10 16.87 -2.31 2.36
CA LEU A 10 16.35 -0.95 2.20
C LEU A 10 15.59 -0.80 0.88
N MET A 11 16.17 -1.28 -0.23
CA MET A 11 15.52 -1.25 -1.54
C MET A 11 14.25 -2.10 -1.59
N ARG A 12 14.19 -3.21 -0.84
CA ARG A 12 12.95 -4.00 -0.70
C ARG A 12 11.84 -3.21 -0.02
N GLY A 13 12.18 -2.44 1.02
CA GLY A 13 11.23 -1.53 1.67
C GLY A 13 10.70 -0.45 0.72
N VAL A 14 11.60 0.18 -0.05
CA VAL A 14 11.22 1.15 -1.10
C VAL A 14 10.28 0.54 -2.14
N ARG A 15 10.51 -0.70 -2.58
CA ARG A 15 9.60 -1.39 -3.51
C ARG A 15 8.20 -1.57 -2.94
N TYR A 16 8.06 -1.96 -1.68
CA TYR A 16 6.74 -2.05 -1.05
C TYR A 16 6.02 -0.69 -1.04
N LEU A 17 6.74 0.40 -0.72
CA LEU A 17 6.16 1.74 -0.76
C LEU A 17 5.78 2.17 -2.19
N ALA A 18 6.60 1.83 -3.18
CA ALA A 18 6.32 2.11 -4.59
C ALA A 18 5.05 1.42 -5.08
N PHE A 19 4.73 0.21 -4.59
CA PHE A 19 3.46 -0.46 -4.86
C PHE A 19 2.30 0.07 -4.01
N ALA A 20 2.56 0.49 -2.77
CA ALA A 20 1.54 1.07 -1.90
C ALA A 20 0.98 2.38 -2.47
N LEU A 21 1.85 3.21 -3.05
CA LEU A 21 1.52 4.54 -3.57
C LEU A 21 0.40 4.54 -4.62
N PRO A 22 0.46 3.82 -5.75
CA PRO A 22 -0.64 3.80 -6.71
C PRO A 22 -1.92 3.23 -6.09
N LEU A 23 -1.82 2.20 -5.25
CA LEU A 23 -2.97 1.63 -4.54
C LEU A 23 -3.66 2.64 -3.61
N ALA A 24 -2.88 3.56 -3.01
CA ALA A 24 -3.38 4.63 -2.14
C ALA A 24 -4.25 5.64 -2.88
N PHE A 25 -4.05 5.81 -4.20
CA PHE A 25 -4.88 6.67 -5.04
C PHE A 25 -6.02 5.88 -5.70
N ILE A 26 -5.73 4.69 -6.21
CA ILE A 26 -6.72 3.84 -6.89
C ILE A 26 -7.85 3.45 -5.95
N GLY A 27 -7.55 3.01 -4.72
CA GLY A 27 -8.57 2.58 -3.75
C GLY A 27 -9.64 3.66 -3.50
N PRO A 28 -9.27 4.87 -3.04
CA PRO A 28 -10.23 5.95 -2.83
C PRO A 28 -10.97 6.37 -4.11
N SER A 29 -10.30 6.42 -5.26
CA SER A 29 -10.95 6.73 -6.54
C SER A 29 -12.01 5.70 -6.93
N VAL A 30 -11.73 4.41 -6.72
CA VAL A 30 -12.69 3.31 -6.96
C VAL A 30 -13.86 3.38 -5.99
N ILE A 31 -13.60 3.64 -4.70
CA ILE A 31 -14.67 3.83 -3.70
C ILE A 31 -15.56 5.02 -4.07
N TYR A 32 -14.97 6.16 -4.44
CA TYR A 32 -15.70 7.34 -4.89
C TYR A 32 -16.56 7.03 -6.11
N SER A 33 -16.02 6.31 -7.08
CA SER A 33 -16.78 5.86 -8.26
C SER A 33 -17.95 4.95 -7.85
N ALA A 34 -17.73 3.98 -6.97
CA ALA A 34 -18.78 3.09 -6.48
C ALA A 34 -19.93 3.86 -5.81
N PHE A 35 -19.62 4.80 -4.92
CA PHE A 35 -20.65 5.61 -4.25
C PHE A 35 -21.44 6.51 -5.19
N ASN A 36 -20.90 6.88 -6.35
CA ASN A 36 -21.66 7.60 -7.39
C ASN A 36 -22.50 6.67 -8.29
N ASN A 37 -22.37 5.35 -8.15
CA ASN A 37 -23.03 4.34 -8.97
C ASN A 37 -23.83 3.33 -8.11
N GLN A 38 -24.51 3.79 -7.06
CA GLN A 38 -25.22 2.93 -6.11
C GLN A 38 -26.37 2.11 -6.74
N GLU A 39 -26.99 2.63 -7.80
CA GLU A 39 -28.08 1.97 -8.55
C GLU A 39 -27.58 0.82 -9.46
N ASN A 40 -26.25 0.65 -9.59
CA ASN A 40 -25.67 -0.35 -10.47
C ASN A 40 -25.52 -1.69 -9.75
N ASP A 41 -25.84 -2.80 -10.41
CA ASP A 41 -25.69 -4.16 -9.86
C ASP A 41 -24.24 -4.48 -9.40
N PHE A 42 -23.24 -3.81 -9.97
CA PHE A 42 -21.83 -3.94 -9.60
C PHE A 42 -21.40 -3.03 -8.44
N TYR A 43 -22.30 -2.26 -7.81
CA TYR A 43 -21.98 -1.37 -6.68
C TYR A 43 -21.21 -2.10 -5.57
N ILE A 44 -21.76 -3.20 -5.06
CA ILE A 44 -21.15 -3.97 -3.96
C ILE A 44 -19.78 -4.56 -4.35
N PRO A 45 -19.62 -5.25 -5.50
CA PRO A 45 -18.32 -5.71 -5.97
C PRO A 45 -17.25 -4.61 -6.10
N VAL A 46 -17.61 -3.47 -6.71
CA VAL A 46 -16.66 -2.38 -6.97
C VAL A 46 -16.27 -1.69 -5.66
N LEU A 47 -17.23 -1.48 -4.75
CA LEU A 47 -16.98 -0.95 -3.42
C LEU A 47 -16.01 -1.83 -2.63
N LEU A 48 -16.22 -3.16 -2.64
CA LEU A 48 -15.32 -4.12 -2.00
C LEU A 48 -13.91 -4.07 -2.59
N LEU A 49 -13.79 -4.00 -3.92
CA LEU A 49 -12.49 -3.84 -4.59
C LEU A 49 -11.75 -2.58 -4.13
N GLY A 50 -12.46 -1.46 -4.03
CA GLY A 50 -11.89 -0.20 -3.54
C GLY A 50 -11.41 -0.29 -2.08
N ILE A 51 -12.22 -0.89 -1.20
CA ILE A 51 -11.86 -1.10 0.21
C ILE A 51 -10.64 -2.02 0.34
N LEU A 52 -10.60 -3.13 -0.41
CA LEU A 52 -9.48 -4.05 -0.41
C LEU A 52 -8.20 -3.40 -0.95
N ALA A 53 -8.30 -2.56 -1.99
CA ALA A 53 -7.16 -1.79 -2.49
C ALA A 53 -6.63 -0.80 -1.44
N CYS A 54 -7.50 -0.09 -0.71
CA CYS A 54 -7.11 0.77 0.40
C CYS A 54 -6.42 -0.02 1.52
N ALA A 55 -7.02 -1.13 1.97
CA ALA A 55 -6.45 -1.98 3.01
C ALA A 55 -5.08 -2.56 2.58
N GLY A 56 -4.97 -2.99 1.31
CA GLY A 56 -3.72 -3.44 0.71
C GLY A 56 -2.66 -2.35 0.67
N SER A 57 -3.03 -1.11 0.33
CA SER A 57 -2.12 0.04 0.35
C SER A 57 -1.54 0.26 1.74
N VAL A 58 -2.41 0.33 2.74
CA VAL A 58 -2.03 0.53 4.15
C VAL A 58 -1.10 -0.59 4.61
N PHE A 59 -1.44 -1.85 4.32
CA PHE A 59 -0.61 -3.01 4.65
C PHE A 59 0.79 -2.91 4.01
N LEU A 60 0.87 -2.61 2.71
CA LEU A 60 2.14 -2.46 2.01
C LEU A 60 2.95 -1.27 2.55
N MET A 61 2.28 -0.18 2.92
CA MET A 61 2.93 1.00 3.49
C MET A 61 3.60 0.67 4.83
N PHE A 62 2.86 0.02 5.74
CA PHE A 62 3.42 -0.44 7.02
C PHE A 62 4.58 -1.42 6.81
N ARG A 63 4.43 -2.41 5.93
CA ARG A 63 5.49 -3.38 5.64
C ARG A 63 6.72 -2.72 5.02
N GLY A 64 6.54 -1.75 4.14
CA GLY A 64 7.60 -0.96 3.53
C GLY A 64 8.42 -0.19 4.55
N ILE A 65 7.74 0.59 5.41
CA ILE A 65 8.37 1.37 6.48
C ILE A 65 9.14 0.43 7.44
N LEU A 66 8.50 -0.62 7.93
CA LEU A 66 9.15 -1.59 8.83
C LEU A 66 10.39 -2.22 8.20
N THR A 67 10.33 -2.57 6.91
CA THR A 67 11.48 -3.14 6.19
C THR A 67 12.62 -2.12 6.04
N MET A 68 12.30 -0.85 5.80
CA MET A 68 13.31 0.22 5.74
C MET A 68 13.96 0.48 7.09
N VAL A 69 13.18 0.56 8.17
CA VAL A 69 13.70 0.74 9.55
C VAL A 69 14.66 -0.38 9.90
N LYS A 70 14.26 -1.64 9.67
CA LYS A 70 15.13 -2.81 9.87
C LYS A 70 16.42 -2.74 9.06
N ALA A 71 16.36 -2.28 7.81
CA ALA A 71 17.54 -2.14 6.97
C ALA A 71 18.51 -1.03 7.43
N LEU A 72 17.97 0.04 8.02
CA LEU A 72 18.76 1.17 8.52
C LEU A 72 19.42 0.84 9.85
N PHE A 73 18.73 0.09 10.71
CA PHE A 73 19.18 -0.21 12.07
C PHE A 73 19.71 -1.63 12.25
N ASP A 74 19.77 -2.47 11.21
CA ASP A 74 20.16 -3.89 11.30
C ASP A 74 19.41 -4.62 12.43
N GLU A 75 18.08 -4.48 12.47
CA GLU A 75 17.15 -5.14 13.42
C GLU A 75 16.21 -6.16 12.75
#